data_AF-A0A960SGD9-F1
#
_entry.id   AF-A0A960SGD9-F1
#
_cell.length_a   1.000
_cell.length_b   1.000
_cell.length_c   1.000
_cell.angle_alpha   90.00
_cell.angle_beta   90.00
_cell.angle_gamma   90.00
#
_symmetry.space_group_name_H-M   'P 1'
#
loop_
_entity.id
_entity.type
_entity.pdbx_description
1 polymer ?
#
loop_
_entity_poly.entity_id
_entity_poly.type
_entity_poly.pdbx_seq_one_letter_code
_entity_poly.pdbx_strand_id
1 'polypeptide(L)' 'MKIFLTGASGLLGNALANAFLTQDWEVHVTTHQRAARIGGLQVHPLDLTDTASLRNLISTLQPEAIVN' A
#
# COMPACT_ATOMS: atom_id res chain seq x y z
N MET A 1 10.87 -6.98 -4.12
CA MET A 1 9.51 -7.55 -4.23
C MET A 1 8.50 -6.42 -4.31
N LYS A 2 7.38 -6.60 -5.02
CA LYS A 2 6.28 -5.63 -5.09
C LYS A 2 5.14 -6.04 -4.17
N ILE A 3 4.85 -5.19 -3.18
CA ILE A 3 3.82 -5.44 -2.18
C ILE A 3 2.76 -4.35 -2.24
N PHE A 4 1.51 -4.77 -2.08
CA PHE A 4 0.39 -3.87 -1.86
C PHE A 4 -0.08 -3.97 -0.40
N LEU A 5 0.10 -2.89 0.36
CA LEU A 5 -0.21 -2.82 1.79
C LEU A 5 -1.33 -1.82 2.04
N THR A 6 -2.44 -2.29 2.59
CA THR A 6 -3.52 -1.42 3.08
C THR A 6 -3.28 -1.09 4.55
N GLY A 7 -3.96 -0.06 5.07
CA GLY A 7 -3.84 0.31 6.49
C GLY A 7 -2.45 0.84 6.90
N ALA A 8 -1.62 1.29 5.95
CA ALA A 8 -0.24 1.74 6.19
C ALA A 8 -0.12 2.96 7.13
N SER A 9 -1.21 3.68 7.40
CA SER A 9 -1.26 4.78 8.37
C SER A 9 -1.53 4.33 9.80
N GLY A 10 -1.93 3.07 10.02
CA GLY A 10 -2.13 2.48 11.34
C GLY A 10 -0.81 2.04 12.00
N LEU A 11 -0.87 1.63 13.26
CA LEU A 11 0.32 1.25 14.05
C LEU A 11 1.16 0.18 13.36
N LEU A 12 0.53 -0.96 13.00
CA LEU A 12 1.23 -2.09 12.39
C LEU A 12 1.58 -1.81 10.92
N GLY A 13 0.65 -1.24 10.16
CA GLY A 13 0.89 -0.89 8.76
C GLY A 13 2.08 0.06 8.60
N ASN A 14 2.25 1.02 9.52
CA ASN A 14 3.40 1.92 9.50
C ASN A 14 4.72 1.19 9.77
N ALA A 15 4.76 0.32 10.79
CA ALA A 15 5.95 -0.46 11.10
C ALA A 15 6.32 -1.43 9.97
N LEU A 16 5.32 -2.09 9.37
CA LEU A 16 5.51 -3.00 8.23
C LEU A 16 6.00 -2.26 6.99
N ALA A 17 5.39 -1.10 6.67
CA ALA A 17 5.82 -0.27 5.55
C ALA A 17 7.31 0.10 5.66
N ASN A 18 7.76 0.52 6.84
CA ASN A 18 9.18 0.79 7.09
C ASN A 18 10.05 -0.46 6.95
N ALA A 19 9.63 -1.60 7.51
CA ALA A 19 10.38 -2.84 7.41
C ALA A 19 10.51 -3.35 5.96
N PHE A 20 9.47 -3.21 5.14
CA PHE A 20 9.52 -3.57 3.72
C PHE A 20 10.44 -2.63 2.94
N LEU A 21 10.36 -1.32 3.19
CA LEU A 21 11.26 -0.35 2.57
C LEU A 21 12.73 -0.63 2.91
N THR A 22 13.04 -1.04 4.15
CA THR A 22 14.43 -1.39 4.55
C THR A 22 14.98 -2.63 3.85
N GLN A 23 14.13 -3.41 3.19
CA GLN A 23 14.53 -4.57 2.38
C GLN A 23 14.57 -4.24 0.87
N ASP A 24 14.51 -2.95 0.51
CA ASP A 24 14.43 -2.47 -0.87
C ASP A 24 13.21 -3.04 -1.64
N TRP A 25 12.10 -3.23 -0.96
CA TRP A 25 10.85 -3.63 -1.60
C TRP A 25 10.12 -2.43 -2.20
N GLU A 26 9.43 -2.67 -3.31
CA GLU A 26 8.51 -1.71 -3.92
C GLU A 26 7.18 -1.77 -3.15
N VAL A 27 6.97 -0.81 -2.26
CA VAL A 27 5.81 -0.78 -1.37
C VAL A 27 4.76 0.20 -1.91
N HIS A 28 3.64 -0.36 -2.38
CA HIS A 28 2.46 0.42 -2.74
C HIS A 28 1.45 0.39 -1.60
N VAL A 29 0.86 1.54 -1.28
CA VAL A 29 -0.12 1.67 -0.20
C VAL A 29 -1.37 2.39 -0.64
N THR A 30 -2.50 2.14 0.01
CA THR A 30 -3.72 2.93 -0.18
C THR A 30 -3.95 3.94 0.93
N THR A 31 -4.64 5.02 0.58
CA THR A 31 -5.17 5.98 1.55
C THR A 31 -6.53 6.46 1.10
N HIS A 32 -7.48 6.52 2.03
CA HIS A 32 -8.79 7.12 1.77
C HIS A 32 -8.80 8.65 2.00
N GLN A 33 -8.11 9.15 3.04
CA GLN A 33 -8.19 10.57 3.45
C GLN A 33 -6.87 11.20 3.91
N ARG A 34 -5.82 10.41 4.20
CA ARG A 34 -4.57 10.89 4.79
C ARG A 34 -3.39 10.23 4.10
N ALA A 35 -2.59 11.05 3.41
CA ALA A 35 -1.32 10.59 2.85
C ALA A 35 -0.44 10.00 3.96
N ALA A 36 0.08 8.78 3.72
CA ALA A 36 1.13 8.23 4.56
C ALA A 36 2.35 9.16 4.48
N ARG A 37 2.93 9.52 5.63
CA ARG A 37 4.07 10.45 5.71
C ARG A 37 5.44 9.77 5.58
N ILE A 38 5.47 8.51 5.15
CA ILE A 38 6.71 7.73 5.03
C ILE A 38 7.26 7.94 3.61
N GLY A 39 8.49 8.46 3.51
CA GLY A 39 9.19 8.60 2.24
C GLY A 39 9.53 7.23 1.63
N GLY A 40 9.48 7.13 0.31
CA GLY A 40 9.73 5.88 -0.43
C GLY A 40 8.48 5.05 -0.71
N LEU A 41 7.31 5.40 -0.16
CA LEU A 41 6.05 4.74 -0.48
C LEU A 41 5.45 5.24 -1.80
N GLN A 42 4.91 4.32 -2.59
CA GLN A 42 4.03 4.64 -3.69
C GLN A 42 2.57 4.67 -3.21
N VAL A 43 2.00 5.87 -3.17
CA VAL A 43 0.71 6.11 -2.51
C VAL A 43 -0.41 6.20 -3.55
N HIS A 44 -1.45 5.38 -3.37
CA HIS A 44 -2.63 5.33 -4.23
C HIS A 44 -3.87 5.79 -3.46
N PRO A 45 -4.45 6.96 -3.78
CA PRO A 45 -5.73 7.37 -3.22
C PRO A 45 -6.81 6.38 -3.67
N LEU A 46 -7.41 5.66 -2.72
CA LEU A 46 -8.41 4.63 -3.01
C LEU A 46 -9.26 4.35 -1.77
N ASP A 47 -10.59 4.33 -1.94
CA ASP A 47 -11.50 3.68 -1.01
C ASP A 47 -11.53 2.17 -1.30
N LEU A 48 -11.16 1.35 -0.32
CA LEU A 48 -11.13 -0.11 -0.46
C LEU A 48 -12.53 -0.72 -0.63
N THR A 49 -13.60 0.01 -0.28
CA THR A 49 -14.97 -0.44 -0.50
C THR A 49 -15.40 -0.33 -1.97
N ASP A 50 -14.73 0.53 -2.76
CA ASP A 50 -14.87 0.55 -4.21
C ASP A 50 -14.13 -0.63 -4.84
N THR A 51 -14.86 -1.74 -4.94
CA THR A 51 -14.33 -3.00 -5.48
C THR A 51 -13.87 -2.87 -6.93
N ALA A 52 -14.49 -2.00 -7.74
CA ALA A 52 -14.13 -1.84 -9.14
C ALA A 52 -12.76 -1.16 -9.26
N SER A 53 -12.58 -0.05 -8.55
CA SER A 53 -11.32 0.68 -8.51
C SER A 53 -10.20 -0.14 -7.87
N LEU A 54 -10.49 -0.90 -6.80
CA LEU A 54 -9.53 -1.81 -6.18
C LEU A 54 -9.05 -2.91 -7.13
N ARG A 55 -9.98 -3.55 -7.85
CA ARG A 55 -9.62 -4.58 -8.85
C ARG A 55 -8.76 -4.02 -9.97
N ASN A 56 -9.09 -2.83 -10.45
CA ASN A 56 -8.30 -2.17 -11.48
C ASN A 56 -6.87 -1.86 -10.98
N LEU A 57 -6.74 -1.35 -9.75
CA LEU A 57 -5.46 -1.07 -9.14
C LEU A 57 -4.62 -2.35 -8.97
N ILE A 58 -5.18 -3.42 -8.40
CA ILE A 58 -4.46 -4.69 -8.21
C ILE A 58 -4.01 -5.26 -9.56
N SER A 59 -4.88 -5.22 -10.58
CA SER A 59 -4.56 -5.73 -11.93
C SER A 59 -3.45 -4.93 -12.60
N THR A 60 -3.39 -3.62 -12.34
CA THR A 60 -2.35 -2.72 -12.87
C THR A 60 -1.03 -2.88 -12.12
N LEU A 61 -1.07 -2.95 -10.80
CA LEU A 61 0.12 -3.09 -9.96
C LEU A 61 0.77 -4.45 -10.12
N GLN A 62 -0.04 -5.52 -10.25
CA GLN A 62 0.40 -6.91 -10.20
C GLN A 62 1.33 -7.18 -9.00
N PRO A 63 0.87 -6.93 -7.76
CA PRO A 63 1.69 -7.17 -6.59
C PRO A 63 1.92 -8.67 -6.38
N GLU A 64 3.09 -9.03 -5.86
CA GLU A 64 3.42 -10.41 -5.50
C GLU A 64 2.70 -10.85 -4.23
N ALA A 65 2.38 -9.91 -3.34
CA ALA A 65 1.51 -10.16 -2.18
C ALA A 65 0.71 -8.92 -1.77
N ILE A 66 -0.40 -9.19 -1.09
CA ILE A 66 -1.29 -8.19 -0.51
C ILE A 66 -1.32 -8.38 1.00
N VAL A 67 -1.18 -7.29 1.75
CA VAL A 67 -1.22 -7.28 3.22
C VAL A 67 -2.32 -6.30 3.66
N ASN A 68 -3.24 -6.75 4.52
CA ASN A 68 -4.35 -5.97 5.05
C ASN A 68 -4.50 -6.13 6.56
#